data_AF-A0A8C9B9B2-F1
#
_entry.id   AF-A0A8C9B9B2-F1
#
_cell.length_a   1.000
_cell.length_b   1.000
_cell.length_c   1.000
_cell.angle_alpha   90.00
_cell.angle_beta   90.00
_cell.angle_gamma   90.00
#
_symmetry.space_group_name_H-M   'P 1'
#
loop_
_entity.id
_entity.type
_entity.pdbx_description
1 polymer ?
#
loop_
_entity_poly.entity_id
_entity_poly.type
_entity_poly.pdbx_seq_one_letter_code
_entity_poly.pdbx_strand_id
1 'polypeptide(L)'
;VMWSKKTGCPSFCPVKTVILSFSDSEVEQEDLAQSLGLVKGVIGAVDSKVASYEKKVRLNEIYTKTDSKSIMRMKSGQMFAKEDLKRKKLVRDGSVFLKSTTGRLKEVQAVLLTDILVFLQEKDQKYVFASLDQKSTVISLKKLIVREVAHEEKGLFLISMGMKDPEMVEVHASSKEERNSWIQIIQDTISTLNRDEDEGIPSESEEEKKMLDTKARELKGKAGGSDLRPCLGASAVP
;
A
#
# COMPACT_ATOMS: atom_id res chain seq x y z
N VAL A 1 18.53 -9.67 2.28
CA VAL A 1 19.38 -10.54 1.38
C VAL A 1 20.34 -9.73 0.52
N MET A 2 20.01 -8.49 0.15
CA MET A 2 20.88 -7.67 -0.71
C MET A 2 22.11 -7.13 0.02
N TRP A 3 22.02 -6.84 1.32
CA TRP A 3 23.20 -6.51 2.15
C TRP A 3 24.12 -7.70 2.41
N SER A 4 23.61 -8.93 2.53
CA SER A 4 24.46 -10.15 2.67
C SER A 4 25.38 -10.39 1.48
N LYS A 5 25.02 -9.94 0.26
CA LYS A 5 25.86 -10.12 -0.94
C LYS A 5 26.87 -9.00 -1.17
N LYS A 6 26.68 -7.81 -0.60
CA LYS A 6 27.48 -6.62 -0.91
C LYS A 6 28.55 -6.28 0.13
N THR A 7 28.49 -6.88 1.33
CA THR A 7 29.49 -6.67 2.38
C THR A 7 30.69 -7.61 2.30
N GLY A 8 30.71 -8.61 1.40
CA GLY A 8 31.88 -9.46 1.21
C GLY A 8 32.41 -10.11 2.50
N CYS A 9 31.55 -10.34 3.51
CA CYS A 9 31.91 -11.07 4.72
C CYS A 9 31.58 -12.55 4.53
N PRO A 10 32.57 -13.44 4.34
CA PRO A 10 32.35 -14.86 4.09
C PRO A 10 32.08 -15.68 5.38
N SER A 11 31.67 -15.03 6.47
CA SER A 11 31.42 -15.67 7.76
C SER A 11 30.55 -14.69 8.58
N PHE A 12 29.33 -14.96 9.07
CA PHE A 12 28.72 -16.22 9.51
C PHE A 12 29.71 -17.16 10.20
N CYS A 13 30.65 -16.58 10.94
CA CYS A 13 31.12 -17.25 12.15
C CYS A 13 29.91 -17.38 13.08
N PRO A 14 29.73 -18.52 13.76
CA PRO A 14 28.61 -18.70 14.66
C PRO A 14 28.80 -17.77 15.85
N VAL A 15 28.22 -16.58 15.79
CA VAL A 15 28.11 -15.67 16.95
C VAL A 15 27.27 -16.34 18.05
N LYS A 16 26.47 -17.37 17.69
CA LYS A 16 25.89 -18.33 18.64
C LYS A 16 26.94 -18.97 19.55
N THR A 17 28.15 -19.25 19.05
CA THR A 17 29.24 -19.79 19.87
C THR A 17 29.78 -18.74 20.82
N VAL A 18 29.90 -17.47 20.39
CA VAL A 18 30.37 -16.37 21.26
C VAL A 18 29.43 -16.12 22.44
N ILE A 19 28.10 -16.15 22.21
CA ILE A 19 27.10 -15.98 23.28
C ILE A 19 27.18 -17.13 24.31
N LEU A 20 27.46 -18.36 23.86
CA LEU A 20 27.63 -19.51 24.76
C LEU A 20 28.99 -19.53 25.47
N SER A 21 29.94 -18.68 25.06
CA SER A 21 31.33 -18.73 25.55
C SER A 21 31.69 -17.61 26.54
N PHE A 22 30.83 -16.60 26.73
CA PHE A 22 31.24 -15.37 27.42
C PHE A 22 30.67 -15.17 28.83
N SER A 23 29.61 -15.87 29.24
CA SER A 23 28.95 -15.56 30.51
C SER A 23 28.21 -16.76 31.12
N ASP A 24 28.49 -17.06 32.40
CA ASP A 24 27.80 -18.09 33.22
C ASP A 24 26.48 -17.57 33.84
N SER A 25 26.03 -16.39 33.40
CA SER A 25 24.85 -15.68 33.94
C SER A 25 23.73 -15.65 32.90
N GLU A 26 22.58 -16.25 33.24
CA GLU A 26 21.38 -16.27 32.38
C GLU A 26 20.93 -14.86 31.97
N VAL A 27 21.18 -13.85 32.82
CA VAL A 27 20.82 -12.45 32.58
C VAL A 27 21.64 -11.84 31.44
N GLU A 28 22.95 -12.09 31.41
CA GLU A 28 23.82 -11.57 30.33
C GLU A 28 23.52 -12.27 29.00
N GLN A 29 23.12 -13.54 29.05
CA GLN A 29 22.69 -14.28 27.87
C GLN A 29 21.38 -13.75 27.28
N GLU A 30 20.42 -13.37 28.13
CA GLU A 30 19.15 -12.75 27.72
C GLU A 30 19.37 -11.35 27.12
N ASP A 31 20.20 -10.52 27.76
CA ASP A 31 20.56 -9.19 27.27
C ASP A 31 21.28 -9.25 25.90
N LEU A 32 22.19 -10.22 25.72
CA LEU A 32 22.85 -10.47 24.44
C LEU A 32 21.87 -10.97 23.36
N ALA A 33 20.93 -11.84 23.73
CA ALA A 33 19.90 -12.34 22.81
C ALA A 33 18.95 -11.22 22.38
N GLN A 34 18.55 -10.34 23.30
CA GLN A 34 17.74 -9.16 23.02
C GLN A 34 18.48 -8.17 22.13
N SER A 35 19.74 -7.85 22.44
CA SER A 35 20.60 -6.99 21.63
C SER A 35 20.75 -7.54 20.21
N LEU A 36 20.93 -8.85 20.06
CA LEU A 36 20.98 -9.51 18.76
C LEU A 36 19.64 -9.40 18.01
N GLY A 37 18.51 -9.54 18.71
CA GLY A 37 17.18 -9.35 18.15
C GLY A 37 16.98 -7.93 17.62
N LEU A 38 17.39 -6.91 18.38
CA LEU A 38 17.34 -5.51 17.99
C LEU A 38 18.19 -5.24 16.75
N VAL A 39 19.44 -5.73 16.71
CA VAL A 39 20.32 -5.57 15.54
C VAL A 39 19.71 -6.22 14.30
N LYS A 40 19.15 -7.43 14.42
CA LYS A 40 18.44 -8.09 13.31
C LYS A 40 17.21 -7.29 12.86
N GLY A 41 16.46 -6.72 13.80
CA GLY A 41 15.31 -5.85 13.51
C GLY A 41 15.72 -4.60 12.73
N VAL A 42 16.78 -3.91 13.16
CA VAL A 42 17.33 -2.75 12.45
C VAL A 42 17.79 -3.14 11.04
N ILE A 43 18.52 -4.24 10.90
CA ILE A 43 18.95 -4.73 9.57
C ILE A 43 17.75 -5.02 8.68
N GLY A 44 16.72 -5.69 9.20
CA GLY A 44 15.49 -5.96 8.46
C GLY A 44 14.75 -4.69 8.04
N ALA A 45 14.70 -3.68 8.91
CA ALA A 45 14.10 -2.38 8.61
C ALA A 45 14.88 -1.63 7.52
N VAL A 46 16.22 -1.66 7.58
CA VAL A 46 17.09 -1.09 6.54
C VAL A 46 16.91 -1.82 5.21
N ASP A 47 16.94 -3.15 5.19
CA ASP A 47 16.69 -3.97 3.99
C ASP A 47 15.33 -3.63 3.36
N SER A 48 14.29 -3.51 4.17
CA SER A 48 12.94 -3.12 3.72
C SER A 48 12.91 -1.69 3.14
N LYS A 49 13.64 -0.77 3.78
CA LYS A 49 13.72 0.63 3.32
C LYS A 49 14.45 0.74 1.98
N VAL A 50 15.53 -0.01 1.80
CA VAL A 50 16.28 -0.09 0.54
C VAL A 50 15.37 -0.63 -0.56
N ALA A 51 14.68 -1.75 -0.33
CA ALA A 51 13.75 -2.31 -1.32
C ALA A 51 12.62 -1.32 -1.69
N SER A 52 12.10 -0.56 -0.72
CA SER A 52 11.12 0.50 -1.01
C SER A 52 11.70 1.64 -1.84
N TYR A 53 12.97 1.99 -1.65
CA TYR A 53 13.63 3.03 -2.42
C TYR A 53 13.89 2.58 -3.86
N GLU A 54 14.37 1.35 -4.06
CA GLU A 54 14.56 0.76 -5.40
C GLU A 54 13.24 0.75 -6.18
N LYS A 55 12.14 0.34 -5.55
CA LYS A 55 10.80 0.40 -6.16
C LYS A 55 10.38 1.83 -6.50
N LYS A 56 10.71 2.82 -5.67
CA LYS A 56 10.44 4.24 -5.96
C LYS A 56 11.25 4.75 -7.15
N VAL A 57 12.53 4.39 -7.24
CA VAL A 57 13.39 4.73 -8.38
C VAL A 57 12.82 4.11 -9.65
N ARG A 58 12.47 2.82 -9.61
CA ARG A 58 11.87 2.09 -10.72
C ARG A 58 10.56 2.72 -11.19
N LEU A 59 9.68 3.10 -10.26
CA LEU A 59 8.44 3.81 -10.60
C LEU A 59 8.71 5.16 -11.26
N ASN A 60 9.74 5.88 -10.81
CA ASN A 60 10.13 7.16 -11.39
C ASN A 60 10.65 7.02 -12.82
N GLU A 61 11.38 5.93 -13.14
CA GLU A 61 11.78 5.61 -14.51
C GLU A 61 10.55 5.40 -15.41
N ILE A 62 9.60 4.56 -14.96
CA ILE A 62 8.36 4.29 -15.68
C ILE A 62 7.56 5.58 -15.88
N TYR A 63 7.41 6.39 -14.82
CA TYR A 63 6.77 7.69 -14.86
C TYR A 63 7.43 8.61 -15.90
N THR A 64 8.77 8.69 -15.91
CA THR A 64 9.51 9.56 -16.82
C THR A 64 9.35 9.10 -18.27
N LYS A 65 9.41 7.79 -18.52
CA LYS A 65 9.19 7.16 -19.84
C LYS A 65 7.74 7.23 -20.31
N THR A 66 6.78 7.41 -19.40
CA THR A 66 5.35 7.54 -19.73
C THR A 66 5.05 8.89 -20.40
N ASP A 67 4.29 8.89 -21.49
CA ASP A 67 3.84 10.07 -22.20
C ASP A 67 2.82 10.87 -21.36
N SER A 68 3.04 12.18 -21.21
CA SER A 68 2.16 13.08 -20.47
C SER A 68 0.81 13.31 -21.13
N LYS A 69 0.70 13.09 -22.44
CA LYS A 69 -0.57 13.19 -23.18
C LYS A 69 -1.44 11.95 -23.06
N SER A 70 -0.87 10.85 -22.57
CA SER A 70 -1.60 9.60 -22.40
C SER A 70 -2.46 9.67 -21.15
N ILE A 71 -3.77 9.44 -21.33
CA ILE A 71 -4.76 9.40 -20.25
C ILE A 71 -5.64 8.18 -20.50
N MET A 72 -6.00 7.45 -19.45
CA MET A 72 -6.90 6.30 -19.51
C MET A 72 -8.12 6.54 -18.63
N ARG A 73 -9.31 6.25 -19.16
CA ARG A 73 -10.54 6.27 -18.37
C ARG A 73 -10.70 4.93 -17.65
N MET A 74 -10.71 4.97 -16.32
CA MET A 74 -11.01 3.82 -15.47
C MET A 74 -12.49 3.46 -15.53
N LYS A 75 -12.85 2.26 -15.07
CA LYS A 75 -14.25 1.84 -14.97
C LYS A 75 -15.12 2.67 -14.04
N SER A 76 -14.52 3.30 -13.03
CA SER A 76 -15.20 4.27 -12.17
C SER A 76 -15.59 5.56 -12.89
N GLY A 77 -15.14 5.76 -14.13
CA GLY A 77 -15.24 7.02 -14.86
C GLY A 77 -14.11 7.99 -14.54
N GLN A 78 -13.30 7.72 -13.51
CA GLN A 78 -12.12 8.51 -13.17
C GLN A 78 -11.10 8.47 -14.31
N MET A 79 -10.53 9.63 -14.64
CA MET A 79 -9.39 9.72 -15.54
C MET A 79 -8.11 9.44 -14.77
N PHE A 80 -7.27 8.57 -15.31
CA PHE A 80 -5.96 8.25 -14.77
C PHE A 80 -4.89 8.72 -15.74
N ALA A 81 -3.96 9.54 -15.25
CA ALA A 81 -2.91 10.16 -16.03
C ALA A 81 -1.52 9.83 -15.46
N LYS A 82 -0.49 10.29 -16.16
CA LYS A 82 0.91 10.17 -15.73
C LYS A 82 1.14 10.68 -14.30
N GLU A 83 0.54 11.82 -13.93
CA GLU A 83 0.73 12.43 -12.60
C GLU A 83 0.21 11.56 -11.45
N ASP A 84 -0.78 10.71 -11.72
CA ASP A 84 -1.32 9.79 -10.71
C ASP A 84 -0.29 8.71 -10.34
N LEU A 85 0.55 8.26 -11.29
CA LEU A 85 1.60 7.27 -11.02
C LEU A 85 2.59 7.76 -9.95
N LYS A 86 2.93 9.04 -9.95
CA LYS A 86 3.93 9.63 -9.03
C LYS A 86 3.51 9.57 -7.56
N ARG A 87 2.19 9.57 -7.30
CA ARG A 87 1.62 9.57 -5.93
C ARG A 87 1.44 8.16 -5.37
N LYS A 88 1.69 7.13 -6.18
CA LYS A 88 1.48 5.73 -5.83
C LYS A 88 2.80 5.04 -5.47
N LYS A 89 2.69 3.84 -4.91
CA LYS A 89 3.83 2.98 -4.59
C LYS A 89 3.82 1.77 -5.52
N LEU A 90 4.96 1.50 -6.13
CA LEU A 90 5.15 0.32 -6.97
C LEU A 90 5.28 -0.91 -6.09
N VAL A 91 4.52 -1.96 -6.39
CA VAL A 91 4.65 -3.27 -5.78
C VAL A 91 5.53 -4.17 -6.65
N ARG A 92 5.18 -4.26 -7.95
CA ARG A 92 5.86 -5.07 -8.96
C ARG A 92 5.62 -4.51 -10.36
N ASP A 93 6.61 -4.61 -11.23
CA ASP A 93 6.44 -4.42 -12.67
C ASP A 93 6.95 -5.65 -13.46
N GLY A 94 6.49 -5.83 -14.70
CA GLY A 94 6.99 -6.87 -15.61
C GLY A 94 6.28 -6.85 -16.97
N SER A 95 6.89 -7.48 -17.98
CA SER A 95 6.27 -7.62 -19.32
C SER A 95 5.24 -8.75 -19.31
N VAL A 96 4.07 -8.48 -19.88
CA VAL A 96 2.97 -9.43 -20.04
C VAL A 96 2.26 -9.17 -21.36
N PHE A 97 1.40 -10.10 -21.77
CA PHE A 97 0.59 -9.94 -22.98
C PHE A 97 -0.88 -9.80 -22.61
N LEU A 98 -1.54 -8.76 -23.13
CA LEU A 98 -2.99 -8.62 -23.05
C LEU A 98 -3.64 -9.29 -24.24
N LYS A 99 -4.62 -10.16 -23.98
CA LYS A 99 -5.39 -10.81 -25.05
C LYS A 99 -6.65 -10.02 -25.35
N SER A 100 -6.78 -9.64 -26.62
CA SER A 100 -7.97 -9.02 -27.18
C SER A 100 -9.10 -10.04 -27.35
N THR A 101 -10.34 -9.56 -27.44
CA THR A 101 -11.52 -10.36 -27.84
C THR A 101 -11.33 -11.00 -29.22
N THR A 102 -10.48 -10.41 -30.07
CA THR A 102 -10.08 -10.96 -31.37
C THR A 102 -9.03 -12.08 -31.28
N GLY A 103 -8.57 -12.42 -30.07
CA GLY A 103 -7.50 -13.39 -29.83
C GLY A 103 -6.09 -12.84 -30.01
N ARG A 104 -5.93 -11.59 -30.45
CA ARG A 104 -4.61 -10.97 -30.61
C ARG A 104 -3.97 -10.67 -29.25
N LEU A 105 -2.72 -11.10 -29.10
CA LEU A 105 -1.89 -10.77 -27.94
C LEU A 105 -1.14 -9.46 -28.21
N LYS A 106 -1.18 -8.54 -27.25
CA LYS A 106 -0.41 -7.29 -27.25
C LYS A 106 0.57 -7.30 -26.10
N GLU A 107 1.86 -7.16 -26.40
CA GLU A 107 2.88 -7.00 -25.37
C GLU A 107 2.73 -5.65 -24.68
N VAL A 108 2.71 -5.67 -23.35
CA VAL A 108 2.58 -4.49 -22.48
C VAL A 108 3.40 -4.68 -21.21
N GLN A 109 3.83 -3.56 -20.64
CA GLN A 109 4.39 -3.51 -19.30
C GLN A 109 3.25 -3.46 -18.27
N ALA A 110 3.09 -4.51 -17.47
CA ALA A 110 2.26 -4.48 -16.28
C ALA A 110 2.97 -3.76 -15.15
N VAL A 111 2.26 -2.86 -14.48
CA VAL A 111 2.72 -2.08 -13.34
C VAL A 111 1.69 -2.22 -12.22
N LEU A 112 1.98 -3.10 -11.25
CA LEU A 112 1.17 -3.30 -10.07
C LEU A 112 1.57 -2.28 -9.01
N LEU A 113 0.63 -1.39 -8.70
CA LEU A 113 0.72 -0.44 -7.60
C LEU A 113 -0.04 -1.01 -6.39
N THR A 114 0.02 -0.31 -5.26
CA THR A 114 -0.62 -0.75 -4.00
C THR A 114 -2.14 -0.88 -4.07
N ASP A 115 -2.80 -0.18 -4.99
CA ASP A 115 -4.26 -0.11 -5.07
C ASP A 115 -4.82 -0.23 -6.50
N ILE A 116 -3.94 -0.18 -7.51
CA ILE A 116 -4.28 -0.17 -8.93
C ILE A 116 -3.27 -1.01 -9.71
N LEU A 117 -3.73 -1.74 -10.72
CA LEU A 117 -2.92 -2.40 -11.73
C LEU A 117 -3.03 -1.62 -13.06
N VAL A 118 -1.89 -1.23 -13.62
CA VAL A 118 -1.80 -0.44 -14.85
C VAL A 118 -1.08 -1.24 -15.92
N PHE A 119 -1.60 -1.23 -17.15
CA PHE A 119 -0.90 -1.76 -18.31
C PHE A 119 -0.45 -0.63 -19.25
N LEU A 120 0.84 -0.60 -19.53
CA LEU A 120 1.49 0.38 -20.38
C LEU A 120 2.01 -0.29 -21.64
N GLN A 121 1.65 0.22 -22.81
CA GLN A 121 2.22 -0.22 -24.08
C GLN A 121 3.44 0.63 -24.42
N GLU A 122 4.51 -0.01 -24.90
CA GLU A 122 5.63 0.72 -25.48
C GLU A 122 5.28 1.19 -26.91
N LYS A 123 5.37 2.50 -27.13
CA LYS A 123 5.12 3.14 -28.42
C LYS A 123 6.09 4.30 -28.58
N ASP A 124 6.81 4.33 -29.71
CA ASP A 124 7.79 5.40 -30.01
C ASP A 124 8.82 5.59 -28.87
N GLN A 125 9.33 4.50 -28.30
CA GLN A 125 10.24 4.46 -27.13
C GLN A 125 9.69 5.08 -25.84
N LYS A 126 8.38 5.36 -25.79
CA LYS A 126 7.68 5.86 -24.61
C LYS A 126 6.62 4.87 -24.16
N TYR A 127 6.22 4.96 -22.89
CA TYR A 127 5.06 4.24 -22.40
C TYR A 127 3.80 5.05 -22.61
N VAL A 128 2.77 4.42 -23.16
CA VAL A 128 1.42 4.97 -23.27
C VAL A 128 0.46 3.99 -22.59
N PHE A 129 -0.66 4.45 -22.04
CA PHE A 129 -1.65 3.54 -21.49
C PHE A 129 -2.16 2.60 -22.59
N ALA A 130 -2.11 1.29 -22.32
CA ALA A 130 -2.47 0.29 -23.31
C ALA A 130 -3.96 0.43 -23.68
N SER A 131 -4.32 0.07 -24.91
CA SER A 131 -5.71 0.02 -25.34
C SER A 131 -6.11 -1.42 -25.68
N LEU A 132 -7.18 -1.91 -25.05
CA LEU A 132 -7.65 -3.28 -25.21
C LEU A 132 -9.16 -3.28 -25.49
N ASP A 133 -9.58 -3.27 -26.75
CA ASP A 133 -10.99 -3.42 -27.15
C ASP A 133 -11.99 -2.56 -26.36
N GLN A 134 -11.65 -1.29 -26.13
CA GLN A 134 -12.41 -0.33 -25.31
C GLN A 134 -12.53 -0.67 -23.81
N LYS A 135 -11.84 -1.71 -23.34
CA LYS A 135 -11.66 -2.05 -21.92
C LYS A 135 -10.67 -1.10 -21.24
N SER A 136 -10.85 -0.90 -19.95
CA SER A 136 -9.94 -0.08 -19.14
C SER A 136 -8.70 -0.89 -18.81
N THR A 137 -7.53 -0.38 -19.19
CA THR A 137 -6.22 -1.00 -18.87
C THR A 137 -5.61 -0.46 -17.57
N VAL A 138 -6.37 0.37 -16.86
CA VAL A 138 -6.12 0.81 -15.49
C VAL A 138 -7.24 0.22 -14.63
N ILE A 139 -6.90 -0.79 -13.83
CA ILE A 139 -7.85 -1.62 -13.10
C ILE A 139 -7.63 -1.40 -11.61
N SER A 140 -8.69 -1.04 -10.87
CA SER A 140 -8.59 -0.97 -9.41
C SER A 140 -8.51 -2.37 -8.80
N LEU A 141 -7.64 -2.54 -7.80
CA LEU A 141 -7.53 -3.78 -7.05
C LEU A 141 -8.72 -4.02 -6.11
N LYS A 142 -9.52 -2.98 -5.84
CA LYS A 142 -10.73 -3.08 -5.02
C LYS A 142 -11.73 -4.02 -5.68
N LYS A 143 -12.13 -5.08 -4.95
CA LYS A 143 -13.06 -6.12 -5.45
C LYS A 143 -12.58 -6.78 -6.75
N LEU A 144 -11.26 -6.85 -6.96
CA LEU A 144 -10.67 -7.57 -8.07
C LEU A 144 -10.54 -9.05 -7.72
N ILE A 145 -10.97 -9.92 -8.63
CA ILE A 145 -10.75 -11.37 -8.54
C ILE A 145 -9.72 -11.77 -9.58
N VAL A 146 -8.69 -12.49 -9.14
CA VAL A 146 -7.69 -13.08 -10.03
C VAL A 146 -7.92 -14.58 -10.13
N ARG A 147 -8.01 -15.11 -11.35
CA ARG A 147 -8.20 -16.55 -11.63
C ARG A 147 -7.22 -17.06 -12.67
N GLU A 148 -6.97 -18.35 -12.62
CA GLU A 148 -6.16 -19.06 -13.62
C GLU A 148 -7.01 -19.38 -14.85
N VAL A 149 -6.38 -19.41 -16.03
CA VAL A 149 -7.04 -19.88 -17.26
C VAL A 149 -6.85 -21.40 -17.37
N ALA A 150 -7.93 -22.16 -17.39
CA ALA A 150 -7.87 -23.63 -17.38
C ALA A 150 -7.18 -24.24 -18.61
N HIS A 151 -7.32 -23.61 -19.78
CA HIS A 151 -6.77 -24.10 -21.05
C HIS A 151 -5.48 -23.38 -21.48
N GLU A 152 -4.94 -22.50 -20.64
CA GLU A 152 -3.75 -21.71 -20.96
C GLU A 152 -2.90 -21.55 -19.69
N GLU A 153 -1.83 -22.31 -19.60
CA GLU A 153 -1.02 -22.39 -18.39
C GLU A 153 -0.32 -21.06 -18.04
N LYS A 154 -0.12 -20.19 -19.04
CA LYS A 154 0.48 -18.86 -18.88
C LYS A 154 -0.56 -17.77 -18.66
N GLY A 155 -1.84 -18.10 -18.77
CA GLY A 155 -2.96 -17.17 -18.73
C GLY A 155 -3.51 -16.99 -17.32
N LEU A 156 -3.92 -15.77 -17.02
CA LEU A 156 -4.75 -15.42 -15.89
C LEU A 156 -5.88 -14.46 -16.31
N PHE A 157 -7.00 -14.52 -15.60
CA PHE A 157 -8.10 -13.60 -15.71
C PHE A 157 -8.11 -12.62 -14.54
N LEU A 158 -8.31 -11.35 -14.85
CA LEU A 158 -8.58 -10.27 -13.91
C LEU A 158 -10.05 -9.87 -14.07
N ILE A 159 -10.83 -10.05 -13.01
CA ILE A 159 -12.28 -9.81 -13.01
C ILE A 159 -12.59 -8.72 -11.99
N SER A 160 -12.91 -7.52 -12.46
CA SER A 160 -13.29 -6.40 -11.59
C SER A 160 -14.78 -6.46 -11.27
N MET A 161 -15.15 -6.79 -10.02
CA MET A 161 -16.55 -6.90 -9.58
C MET A 161 -17.11 -5.63 -8.92
N GLY A 162 -16.32 -4.57 -8.84
CA GLY A 162 -16.69 -3.37 -8.07
C GLY A 162 -17.73 -2.45 -8.73
N MET A 163 -18.21 -2.80 -9.93
CA MET A 163 -19.04 -1.94 -10.78
C MET A 163 -20.29 -2.68 -11.27
N LYS A 164 -21.24 -1.95 -11.88
CA LYS A 164 -22.51 -2.48 -12.40
C LYS A 164 -22.31 -3.62 -13.42
N ASP A 165 -21.24 -3.56 -14.20
CA ASP A 165 -20.86 -4.58 -15.18
C ASP A 165 -19.44 -5.10 -14.86
N PRO A 166 -19.28 -6.39 -14.54
CA PRO A 166 -17.97 -6.97 -14.31
C PRO A 166 -17.11 -6.93 -15.58
N GLU A 167 -15.89 -6.40 -15.47
CA GLU A 167 -14.94 -6.45 -16.57
C GLU A 167 -13.95 -7.59 -16.38
N MET A 168 -13.85 -8.45 -17.40
CA MET A 168 -12.87 -9.52 -17.46
C MET A 168 -11.76 -9.17 -18.46
N VAL A 169 -10.52 -9.14 -17.98
CA VAL A 169 -9.30 -8.93 -18.78
C VAL A 169 -8.45 -10.20 -18.71
N GLU A 170 -8.04 -10.71 -19.86
CA GLU A 170 -7.15 -11.87 -19.96
C GLU A 170 -5.72 -11.40 -20.15
N VAL A 171 -4.83 -11.84 -19.26
CA VAL A 171 -3.41 -11.49 -19.23
C VAL A 171 -2.58 -12.76 -19.31
N HIS A 172 -1.57 -12.77 -20.17
CA HIS A 172 -0.67 -13.90 -20.36
C HIS A 172 0.73 -13.50 -19.89
N ALA A 173 1.32 -14.27 -18.99
CA ALA A 173 2.70 -14.10 -18.56
C ALA A 173 3.67 -14.82 -19.51
N SER A 174 4.98 -14.64 -19.32
CA SER A 174 5.99 -15.31 -20.16
C SER A 174 6.08 -16.81 -19.87
N SER A 175 5.83 -17.20 -18.62
CA SER A 175 5.85 -18.59 -18.15
C SER A 175 4.75 -18.86 -17.11
N LYS A 176 4.53 -20.15 -16.81
CA LYS A 176 3.57 -20.61 -15.78
C LYS A 176 3.98 -20.12 -14.39
N GLU A 177 5.27 -20.15 -14.09
CA GLU A 177 5.84 -19.69 -12.81
C GLU A 177 5.63 -18.18 -12.66
N GLU A 178 5.85 -17.43 -13.74
CA GLU A 178 5.60 -15.99 -13.74
C GLU A 178 4.11 -15.68 -13.57
N ARG A 179 3.23 -16.42 -14.25
CA ARG A 179 1.77 -16.33 -14.05
C ARG A 179 1.40 -16.57 -12.59
N ASN A 180 1.93 -17.63 -11.97
CA ASN A 180 1.68 -17.94 -10.56
C ASN A 180 2.19 -16.83 -9.64
N SER A 181 3.39 -16.31 -9.91
CA SER A 181 3.96 -15.18 -9.17
C SER A 181 3.08 -13.93 -9.28
N TRP A 182 2.53 -13.63 -10.45
CA TRP A 182 1.58 -12.54 -10.66
C TRP A 182 0.28 -12.76 -9.89
N ILE A 183 -0.29 -13.96 -9.91
CA ILE A 183 -1.52 -14.26 -9.16
C ILE A 183 -1.30 -14.05 -7.67
N GLN A 184 -0.23 -14.62 -7.11
CA GLN A 184 0.09 -14.50 -5.69
C GLN A 184 0.32 -13.04 -5.28
N ILE A 185 1.18 -12.30 -5.99
CA ILE A 185 1.49 -10.92 -5.60
C ILE A 185 0.27 -9.98 -5.73
N ILE A 186 -0.60 -10.20 -6.72
CA ILE A 186 -1.83 -9.41 -6.85
C ILE A 186 -2.79 -9.74 -5.71
N GLN A 187 -2.97 -11.04 -5.39
CA GLN A 187 -3.82 -11.46 -4.27
C GLN A 187 -3.30 -10.94 -2.92
N ASP A 188 -2.00 -10.99 -2.67
CA ASP A 188 -1.37 -10.44 -1.47
C ASP A 188 -1.57 -8.93 -1.36
N THR A 189 -1.46 -8.22 -2.49
CA THR A 189 -1.68 -6.77 -2.54
C THR A 189 -3.14 -6.43 -2.27
N ILE A 190 -4.09 -7.18 -2.84
CA ILE A 190 -5.53 -7.02 -2.57
C ILE A 190 -5.84 -7.30 -1.09
N SER A 191 -5.25 -8.36 -0.52
CA SER A 191 -5.42 -8.72 0.89
C SER A 191 -4.91 -7.61 1.82
N THR A 192 -3.72 -7.06 1.51
CA THR A 192 -3.14 -5.94 2.26
C THR A 192 -4.02 -4.69 2.14
N LEU A 193 -4.50 -4.37 0.95
CA LEU A 193 -5.39 -3.23 0.71
C LEU A 193 -6.68 -3.34 1.52
N ASN A 194 -7.28 -4.52 1.59
CA ASN A 194 -8.51 -4.74 2.37
C ASN A 194 -8.25 -4.66 3.88
N ARG A 195 -7.08 -5.12 4.36
CA ARG A 195 -6.72 -5.06 5.79
C ARG A 195 -6.53 -3.61 6.25
N ASP A 196 -5.92 -2.78 5.42
CA ASP A 196 -5.78 -1.34 5.68
C ASP A 196 -7.12 -0.57 5.60
N GLU A 197 -8.19 -1.17 5.02
CA GLU A 197 -9.56 -0.61 5.02
C GLU A 197 -10.42 -1.12 6.20
N ASP A 198 -10.09 -2.26 6.81
CA ASP A 198 -10.77 -2.84 7.99
C ASP A 198 -10.15 -2.39 9.32
N GLU A 199 -8.87 -2.00 9.32
CA GLU A 199 -8.32 -1.09 10.34
C GLU A 199 -8.84 0.32 10.06
N GLY A 200 -10.15 0.49 10.27
CA GLY A 200 -10.77 1.78 10.41
C GLY A 200 -9.90 2.58 11.36
N ILE A 201 -9.30 3.66 10.84
CA ILE A 201 -8.67 4.70 11.65
C ILE A 201 -9.64 4.93 12.81
N PRO A 202 -9.32 4.60 14.08
CA PRO A 202 -10.00 5.23 15.18
C PRO A 202 -9.54 6.67 15.02
N SER A 203 -10.33 7.47 14.32
CA SER A 203 -10.06 8.89 14.22
C SER A 203 -10.06 9.34 15.67
N GLU A 204 -8.89 9.66 16.21
CA GLU A 204 -8.65 10.23 17.54
C GLU A 204 -9.38 11.58 17.73
N SER A 205 -10.30 11.92 16.83
CA SER A 205 -11.14 13.13 16.83
C SER A 205 -12.45 12.97 17.61
N GLU A 206 -12.96 11.75 17.88
CA GLU A 206 -14.21 11.61 18.65
C GLU A 206 -14.00 11.71 20.16
N GLU A 207 -12.88 11.22 20.69
CA GLU A 207 -12.58 11.31 22.13
C GLU A 207 -12.21 12.74 22.54
N GLU A 208 -11.37 13.45 21.77
CA GLU A 208 -11.04 14.85 22.07
C GLU A 208 -12.26 15.78 22.02
N LYS A 209 -13.21 15.54 21.11
CA LYS A 209 -14.41 16.38 20.97
C LYS A 209 -15.39 16.20 22.14
N LYS A 210 -15.51 14.99 22.70
CA LYS A 210 -16.30 14.74 23.92
C LYS A 210 -15.64 15.33 25.18
N MET A 211 -14.32 15.28 25.27
CA MET A 211 -13.59 15.85 26.41
C MET A 211 -13.72 17.38 26.46
N LEU A 212 -13.70 18.05 25.31
CA LEU A 212 -13.88 19.51 25.22
C LEU A 212 -15.32 19.95 25.52
N ASP A 213 -16.34 19.21 25.07
CA ASP A 213 -17.75 19.55 25.37
C ASP A 213 -18.07 19.39 26.86
N THR A 214 -17.51 18.36 27.50
CA THR A 214 -17.70 18.12 28.94
C THR A 214 -17.03 19.22 29.77
N LYS A 215 -15.81 19.63 29.40
CA LYS A 215 -15.07 20.70 30.11
C LYS A 215 -15.70 22.09 29.89
N ALA A 216 -16.30 22.35 28.73
CA ALA A 216 -17.03 23.59 28.45
C ALA A 216 -18.34 23.70 29.25
N ARG A 217 -19.02 22.58 29.50
CA ARG A 217 -20.22 22.54 30.36
C ARG A 217 -19.90 22.77 31.84
N GLU A 218 -18.77 22.25 32.32
CA GLU A 218 -18.36 22.48 33.72
C GLU A 218 -17.99 23.94 34.01
N LEU A 219 -17.37 24.65 33.04
CA LEU A 219 -17.04 26.07 33.19
C LEU A 219 -18.28 26.97 33.17
N LYS A 220 -19.35 26.59 32.46
CA LYS A 220 -20.63 27.32 32.47
C LYS A 220 -21.47 27.11 33.74
N GLY A 221 -21.27 25.99 34.45
CA GLY A 221 -21.97 25.70 35.72
C GLY A 221 -21.43 26.51 36.92
N LYS A 222 -20.18 26.99 36.86
CA LYS A 222 -19.54 27.72 37.97
C LYS A 222 -19.63 29.25 37.88
N ALA A 223 -20.23 29.80 36.82
CA ALA A 223 -20.36 31.25 36.61
C ALA A 223 -21.79 31.80 36.83
N GLY A 224 -22.70 31.02 37.44
CA GLY A 224 -24.11 31.38 37.62
C GLY A 224 -24.56 31.51 39.08
N GLY A 225 -23.71 32.02 39.98
CA GLY A 225 -23.99 32.06 41.41
C GLY A 225 -23.31 33.20 42.17
N SER A 226 -23.59 34.45 41.79
CA SER A 226 -23.48 35.59 42.71
C SER A 226 -24.59 36.58 42.39
N ASP A 227 -25.70 36.35 43.08
CA ASP A 227 -26.91 37.16 43.13
C ASP A 227 -26.54 38.60 43.56
N LEU A 228 -26.53 39.55 42.61
CA LEU A 228 -26.47 40.98 42.91
C LEU A 228 -27.82 41.39 43.51
N ARG A 229 -27.89 41.45 44.85
CA ARG A 229 -29.01 42.06 45.57
C ARG A 229 -29.10 43.56 45.24
N PRO A 230 -30.27 44.07 44.80
CA PRO A 230 -30.50 45.50 44.69
C PRO A 230 -30.75 46.12 46.07
N CYS A 231 -30.02 47.20 46.38
CA CYS A 231 -30.29 48.04 47.54
C CYS A 231 -31.58 48.85 47.33
N LEU A 232 -32.61 48.59 48.13
CA LEU A 232 -33.74 49.50 48.35
C LEU A 232 -34.01 49.55 49.86
N GLY A 233 -33.95 50.76 50.43
CA GLY A 233 -34.13 51.01 51.85
C GLY A 233 -35.59 51.19 52.28
N ALA A 234 -35.85 50.88 53.55
CA ALA A 234 -36.84 51.49 54.47
C ALA A 234 -36.78 50.67 55.78
N SER A 235 -36.23 51.24 56.85
CA SER A 235 -36.94 51.91 57.95
C SER A 235 -37.62 50.95 58.94
N ALA A 236 -37.11 50.94 60.18
CA ALA A 236 -37.85 51.07 61.45
C ALA A 236 -37.07 50.41 62.58
N VAL A 237 -36.63 51.21 63.55
CA VAL A 237 -36.34 50.76 64.92
C VAL A 237 -37.24 51.60 65.81
N PRO A 238 -37.91 50.99 66.82
CA PRO A 238 -38.81 51.71 67.73
C PRO A 238 -38.11 52.76 68.59
#